data_AF-A0A1J5QBT9-F1
#
_entry.id   AF-A0A1J5QBT9-F1
#
_cell.length_a   1.000
_cell.length_b   1.000
_cell.length_c   1.000
_cell.angle_alpha   90.00
_cell.angle_beta   90.00
_cell.angle_gamma   90.00
#
_symmetry.space_group_name_H-M   'P 1'
#
loop_
_entity.id
_entity.type
_entity.pdbx_description
1 polymer ?
#
loop_
_entity_poly.entity_id
_entity_poly.type
_entity_poly.pdbx_seq_one_letter_code
_entity_poly.pdbx_strand_id
1 'polypeptide(L)'
;MLAAGLNIGKSLAEPTLLSDACAVIAAMKARGAEVPIPTDVVTAKTFAADAPATVKAAVDVADDDLILDIGPQTAAKLAAQLKAAGTIVWNGPVGVFEFAAFENGTRVIAQAIAQSDAFSIAGGGDTLAAIAKYGIEKEIGYISTGGGAFLEVLEGKTLPAFEILEKRAAG
;
A
#
# COMPACT_ATOMS: atom_id res chain seq x y z
N MET A 1 8.46 -3.84 -7.99
CA MET A 1 9.33 -3.33 -9.08
C MET A 1 10.43 -4.31 -9.47
N LEU A 2 11.26 -4.79 -8.54
CA LEU A 2 12.30 -5.79 -8.83
C LEU A 2 11.77 -7.07 -9.52
N ALA A 3 10.64 -7.61 -9.04
CA ALA A 3 9.95 -8.76 -9.67
C ALA A 3 9.46 -8.50 -11.10
N ALA A 4 9.28 -7.23 -11.48
CA ALA A 4 8.93 -6.83 -12.84
C ALA A 4 10.18 -6.57 -13.71
N GLY A 5 11.38 -6.87 -13.22
CA GLY A 5 12.65 -6.68 -13.92
C GLY A 5 13.17 -5.25 -13.95
N LEU A 6 12.63 -4.35 -13.12
CA LEU A 6 13.05 -2.95 -13.05
C LEU A 6 14.24 -2.77 -12.10
N ASN A 7 15.13 -1.83 -12.44
CA ASN A 7 16.17 -1.37 -11.51
C ASN A 7 15.51 -0.65 -10.32
N ILE A 8 16.00 -0.93 -9.11
CA ILE A 8 15.55 -0.28 -7.89
C ILE A 8 16.69 0.41 -7.13
N GLY A 9 17.91 0.41 -7.67
CA GLY A 9 19.09 0.96 -6.99
C GLY A 9 19.32 0.32 -5.62
N LYS A 10 19.41 1.18 -4.60
CA LYS A 10 19.59 0.78 -3.19
C LYS A 10 18.28 0.68 -2.40
N SER A 11 17.14 0.79 -3.07
CA SER A 11 15.82 0.77 -2.41
C SER A 11 15.64 -0.48 -1.57
N LEU A 12 14.88 -0.35 -0.48
CA LEU A 12 14.56 -1.48 0.39
C LEU A 12 13.81 -2.56 -0.41
N ALA A 13 14.32 -3.77 -0.36
CA ALA A 13 13.71 -4.95 -0.96
C ALA A 13 14.18 -6.21 -0.22
N GLU A 14 13.43 -7.30 -0.38
CA GLU A 14 13.76 -8.63 0.14
C GLU A 14 14.08 -9.57 -1.03
N PRO A 15 15.34 -9.68 -1.47
CA PRO A 15 15.70 -10.51 -2.63
C PRO A 15 15.31 -11.99 -2.48
N THR A 16 15.23 -12.48 -1.24
CA THR A 16 14.81 -13.85 -0.91
C THR A 16 13.35 -14.12 -1.24
N LEU A 17 12.49 -13.09 -1.30
CA LEU A 17 11.06 -13.22 -1.63
C LEU A 17 10.75 -12.88 -3.10
N LEU A 18 11.78 -12.70 -3.93
CA LEU A 18 11.61 -12.31 -5.34
C LEU A 18 10.76 -13.33 -6.13
N SER A 19 10.99 -14.63 -5.91
CA SER A 19 10.21 -15.69 -6.54
C SER A 19 8.74 -15.64 -6.15
N ASP A 20 8.44 -15.36 -4.89
CA ASP A 20 7.08 -15.28 -4.37
C ASP A 20 6.36 -14.05 -4.95
N ALA A 21 7.03 -12.90 -5.03
CA ALA A 21 6.50 -11.71 -5.67
C ALA A 21 6.18 -11.95 -7.16
N CYS A 22 7.04 -12.66 -7.90
CA CYS A 22 6.76 -13.07 -9.28
C CYS A 22 5.53 -13.99 -9.36
N ALA A 23 5.42 -14.96 -8.44
CA ALA A 23 4.29 -15.88 -8.38
C ALA A 23 2.96 -15.14 -8.10
N VAL A 24 2.95 -14.16 -7.18
CA VAL A 24 1.78 -13.32 -6.89
C VAL A 24 1.35 -12.54 -8.13
N ILE A 25 2.28 -11.87 -8.82
CA ILE A 25 1.97 -11.11 -10.05
C ILE A 25 1.36 -12.03 -11.12
N ALA A 26 1.92 -13.22 -11.31
CA ALA A 26 1.41 -14.20 -12.27
C ALA A 26 0.01 -14.73 -11.88
N ALA A 27 -0.20 -15.04 -10.59
CA ALA A 27 -1.47 -15.54 -10.09
C ALA A 27 -2.60 -14.51 -10.21
N MET A 28 -2.32 -13.23 -9.92
CA MET A 28 -3.30 -12.15 -10.12
C MET A 28 -3.66 -11.99 -11.60
N LYS A 29 -2.66 -11.98 -12.49
CA LYS A 29 -2.87 -11.88 -13.94
C LYS A 29 -3.70 -13.04 -14.49
N ALA A 30 -3.44 -14.27 -14.03
CA ALA A 30 -4.19 -15.47 -14.47
C ALA A 30 -5.69 -15.40 -14.10
N ARG A 31 -6.05 -14.63 -13.06
CA ARG A 31 -7.43 -14.41 -12.62
C ARG A 31 -8.07 -13.17 -13.22
N GLY A 32 -7.39 -12.49 -14.16
CA GLY A 32 -7.86 -11.24 -14.75
C GLY A 32 -7.72 -10.01 -13.84
N ALA A 33 -6.95 -10.10 -12.75
CA ALA A 33 -6.62 -8.99 -11.88
C ALA A 33 -5.23 -8.41 -12.23
N GLU A 34 -4.97 -7.17 -11.80
CA GLU A 34 -3.70 -6.47 -11.99
C GLU A 34 -3.01 -6.26 -10.64
N VAL A 35 -1.70 -6.46 -10.59
CA VAL A 35 -0.84 -5.89 -9.54
C VAL A 35 -0.23 -4.62 -10.13
N PRO A 36 -0.67 -3.42 -9.73
CA PRO A 36 -0.20 -2.18 -10.33
C PRO A 36 1.25 -1.92 -9.91
N ILE A 37 2.18 -2.07 -10.85
CA ILE A 37 3.59 -1.74 -10.66
C ILE A 37 3.77 -0.24 -10.95
N PRO A 38 4.47 0.53 -10.09
CA PRO A 38 4.72 1.95 -10.33
C PRO A 38 5.39 2.22 -11.67
N THR A 39 4.89 3.22 -12.40
CA THR A 39 5.47 3.70 -13.67
C THR A 39 6.41 4.88 -13.46
N ASP A 40 6.25 5.57 -12.35
CA ASP A 40 7.11 6.66 -11.86
C ASP A 40 7.20 6.59 -10.34
N VAL A 41 8.30 7.13 -9.81
CA VAL A 41 8.68 7.06 -8.39
C VAL A 41 9.31 8.37 -7.95
N VAL A 42 9.30 8.60 -6.65
CA VAL A 42 10.09 9.67 -6.02
C VAL A 42 11.30 9.04 -5.35
N THR A 43 12.49 9.48 -5.75
CA THR A 43 13.75 8.96 -5.23
C THR A 43 14.56 10.00 -4.49
N ALA A 44 15.48 9.52 -3.65
CA ALA A 44 16.52 10.31 -2.99
C ALA A 44 17.84 9.52 -2.94
N LYS A 45 18.94 10.19 -2.58
CA LYS A 45 20.24 9.54 -2.38
C LYS A 45 20.49 9.07 -0.94
N THR A 46 19.69 9.57 0.01
CA THR A 46 19.79 9.27 1.44
C THR A 46 18.39 9.15 2.03
N PHE A 47 18.26 8.32 3.08
CA PHE A 47 17.04 8.23 3.85
C PHE A 47 17.04 9.32 4.93
N ALA A 48 16.53 10.51 4.60
CA ALA A 48 16.43 11.63 5.52
C ALA A 48 15.26 12.55 5.15
N ALA A 49 14.70 13.25 6.16
CA ALA A 49 13.55 14.14 5.97
C ALA A 49 13.86 15.36 5.08
N ASP A 50 15.12 15.78 5.04
CA ASP A 50 15.65 16.90 4.25
C ASP A 50 16.33 16.45 2.94
N ALA A 51 16.27 15.15 2.62
CA ALA A 51 16.87 14.62 1.40
C ALA A 51 16.19 15.23 0.15
N PRO A 52 16.96 15.70 -0.85
CA PRO A 52 16.38 16.22 -2.09
C PRO A 52 15.60 15.14 -2.85
N ALA A 53 14.29 15.35 -2.99
CA ALA A 53 13.41 14.45 -3.73
C ALA A 53 13.46 14.71 -5.23
N THR A 54 13.56 13.64 -6.02
CA THR A 54 13.53 13.69 -7.48
C THR A 54 12.48 12.73 -8.01
N VAL A 55 11.56 13.22 -8.84
CA VAL A 55 10.63 12.35 -9.57
C VAL A 55 11.36 11.73 -10.76
N LYS A 56 11.23 10.42 -10.93
CA LYS A 56 11.82 9.68 -12.05
C LYS A 56 10.80 8.71 -12.63
N ALA A 57 10.92 8.42 -13.93
CA ALA A 57 10.27 7.23 -14.46
C ALA A 57 10.87 5.99 -13.78
N ALA A 58 10.06 4.95 -13.57
CA ALA A 58 10.49 3.73 -12.90
C ALA A 58 11.64 3.01 -13.65
N VAL A 59 11.77 3.24 -14.96
CA VAL A 59 12.85 2.71 -15.80
C VAL A 59 14.16 3.51 -15.69
N ASP A 60 14.11 4.72 -15.15
CA ASP A 60 15.24 5.66 -15.05
C ASP A 60 15.85 5.70 -13.63
N VAL A 61 15.47 4.77 -12.76
CA VAL A 61 16.04 4.64 -11.41
C VAL A 61 17.51 4.29 -11.51
N ALA A 62 18.36 5.09 -10.87
CA ALA A 62 19.81 4.92 -10.85
C ALA A 62 20.26 3.95 -9.75
N ASP A 63 21.45 3.38 -9.89
CA ASP A 63 21.97 2.33 -8.99
C ASP A 63 22.15 2.78 -7.53
N ASP A 64 22.30 4.08 -7.29
CA ASP A 64 22.46 4.69 -5.98
C ASP A 64 21.19 5.40 -5.47
N ASP A 65 20.07 5.29 -6.18
CA ASP A 65 18.78 5.82 -5.73
C ASP A 65 18.13 4.94 -4.65
N LEU A 66 17.39 5.60 -3.76
CA LEU A 66 16.39 5.03 -2.86
C LEU A 66 15.00 5.49 -3.31
N ILE A 67 14.10 4.57 -3.62
CA ILE A 67 12.68 4.85 -3.88
C ILE A 67 11.98 5.02 -2.53
N LEU A 68 11.41 6.20 -2.29
CA LEU A 68 10.80 6.56 -1.02
C LEU A 68 9.31 6.92 -1.14
N ASP A 69 8.79 7.11 -2.35
CA ASP A 69 7.36 7.29 -2.62
C ASP A 69 7.03 6.89 -4.06
N ILE A 70 5.75 6.70 -4.37
CA ILE A 70 5.27 6.57 -5.75
C ILE A 70 5.22 7.94 -6.43
N GLY A 71 5.46 7.96 -7.73
CA GLY A 71 5.39 9.20 -8.50
C GLY A 71 3.95 9.67 -8.75
N PRO A 72 3.78 10.92 -9.21
CA PRO A 72 2.47 11.54 -9.43
C PRO A 72 1.60 10.80 -10.46
N GLN A 73 2.18 10.19 -11.50
CA GLN A 73 1.41 9.47 -12.51
C GLN A 73 0.86 8.16 -11.95
N THR A 74 1.68 7.42 -11.19
CA THR A 74 1.28 6.21 -10.49
C THR A 74 0.20 6.51 -9.46
N ALA A 75 0.39 7.55 -8.63
CA ALA A 75 -0.59 7.96 -7.64
C ALA A 75 -1.93 8.33 -8.27
N ALA A 76 -1.93 9.07 -9.38
CA ALA A 76 -3.15 9.42 -10.12
C ALA A 76 -3.87 8.20 -10.70
N LYS A 77 -3.13 7.24 -11.29
CA LYS A 77 -3.69 5.98 -11.80
C LYS A 77 -4.38 5.19 -10.69
N LEU A 78 -3.69 4.99 -9.57
CA LEU A 78 -4.24 4.27 -8.42
C LEU A 78 -5.44 4.98 -7.81
N ALA A 79 -5.39 6.30 -7.68
CA ALA A 79 -6.52 7.11 -7.20
C ALA A 79 -7.76 6.94 -8.08
N ALA A 80 -7.61 6.91 -9.40
CA ALA A 80 -8.72 6.66 -10.33
C ALA A 80 -9.31 5.26 -10.16
N GLN A 81 -8.47 4.24 -9.97
CA GLN A 81 -8.92 2.87 -9.71
C GLN A 81 -9.70 2.76 -8.39
N LEU A 82 -9.21 3.41 -7.33
CA LEU A 82 -9.87 3.43 -6.02
C LEU A 82 -11.23 4.12 -6.06
N LYS A 83 -11.36 5.22 -6.80
CA LYS A 83 -12.64 5.92 -6.99
C LYS A 83 -13.67 5.12 -7.77
N ALA A 84 -13.23 4.17 -8.59
CA ALA A 84 -14.11 3.28 -9.36
C ALA A 84 -14.46 1.99 -8.61
N ALA A 85 -13.85 1.72 -7.45
CA ALA A 85 -14.08 0.50 -6.68
C ALA A 85 -15.43 0.55 -5.94
N GLY A 86 -16.02 -0.62 -5.69
CA GLY A 86 -17.19 -0.75 -4.79
C GLY A 86 -16.82 -1.05 -3.33
N THR A 87 -15.59 -1.54 -3.09
CA THR A 87 -15.07 -1.85 -1.76
C THR A 87 -13.55 -1.68 -1.78
N ILE A 88 -13.00 -1.11 -0.71
CA ILE A 88 -11.57 -0.84 -0.58
C ILE A 88 -11.09 -1.42 0.75
N VAL A 89 -10.01 -2.19 0.73
CA VAL A 89 -9.27 -2.61 1.92
C VAL A 89 -7.90 -1.95 1.88
N TRP A 90 -7.58 -1.11 2.86
CA TRP A 90 -6.34 -0.37 2.94
C TRP A 90 -5.49 -0.81 4.13
N ASN A 91 -4.32 -1.36 3.84
CA ASN A 91 -3.34 -1.77 4.82
C ASN A 91 -1.92 -1.40 4.34
N GLY A 92 -1.40 -0.29 4.86
CA GLY A 92 -0.05 0.19 4.61
C GLY A 92 0.00 1.44 3.70
N PRO A 93 0.89 2.41 3.99
CA PRO A 93 1.17 3.53 3.09
C PRO A 93 1.94 3.07 1.84
N VAL A 94 2.05 3.95 0.83
CA VAL A 94 2.77 3.68 -0.43
C VAL A 94 4.09 4.43 -0.54
N GLY A 95 4.49 5.13 0.52
CA GLY A 95 5.71 5.90 0.63
C GLY A 95 6.06 6.20 2.09
N VAL A 96 7.23 6.79 2.32
CA VAL A 96 7.74 7.23 3.63
C VAL A 96 7.05 8.53 4.02
N PHE A 97 5.76 8.39 4.35
CA PHE A 97 4.84 9.50 4.53
C PHE A 97 5.16 10.40 5.73
N GLU A 98 6.05 9.98 6.62
CA GLU A 98 6.59 10.77 7.71
C GLU A 98 7.40 11.98 7.21
N PHE A 99 7.99 11.87 6.03
CA PHE A 99 8.78 12.93 5.41
C PHE A 99 7.95 13.69 4.39
N ALA A 100 7.82 15.02 4.55
CA ALA A 100 7.00 15.86 3.67
C ALA A 100 7.37 15.75 2.18
N ALA A 101 8.64 15.48 1.88
CA ALA A 101 9.14 15.27 0.53
C ALA A 101 8.64 13.96 -0.14
N PHE A 102 8.20 12.98 0.66
CA PHE A 102 7.85 11.61 0.23
C PHE A 102 6.45 11.17 0.72
N GLU A 103 5.59 12.13 1.06
CA GLU A 103 4.24 11.87 1.59
C GLU A 103 3.14 11.88 0.52
N ASN A 104 3.42 12.44 -0.65
CA ASN A 104 2.40 12.81 -1.62
C ASN A 104 1.65 11.62 -2.19
N GLY A 105 2.32 10.50 -2.48
CA GLY A 105 1.69 9.28 -2.95
C GLY A 105 0.68 8.77 -1.93
N THR A 106 1.10 8.61 -0.68
CA THR A 106 0.20 8.18 0.42
C THR A 106 -0.94 9.16 0.63
N ARG A 107 -0.69 10.47 0.60
CA ARG A 107 -1.73 11.50 0.72
C ARG A 107 -2.76 11.41 -0.40
N VAL A 108 -2.33 11.21 -1.65
CA VAL A 108 -3.23 11.07 -2.81
C VAL A 108 -4.09 9.82 -2.70
N ILE A 109 -3.50 8.68 -2.28
CA ILE A 109 -4.25 7.45 -2.03
C ILE A 109 -5.28 7.65 -0.92
N ALA A 110 -4.87 8.22 0.21
CA ALA A 110 -5.74 8.50 1.35
C ALA A 110 -6.94 9.38 0.95
N GLN A 111 -6.69 10.47 0.21
CA GLN A 111 -7.74 11.35 -0.30
C GLN A 111 -8.65 10.67 -1.32
N ALA A 112 -8.11 9.78 -2.17
CA ALA A 112 -8.90 9.03 -3.13
C ALA A 112 -9.87 8.05 -2.43
N ILE A 113 -9.42 7.41 -1.36
CA ILE A 113 -10.26 6.53 -0.52
C ILE A 113 -11.36 7.35 0.15
N ALA A 114 -11.01 8.48 0.78
CA ALA A 114 -11.96 9.35 1.47
C ALA A 114 -13.04 9.96 0.55
N GLN A 115 -12.70 10.16 -0.74
CA GLN A 115 -13.61 10.71 -1.75
C GLN A 115 -14.37 9.62 -2.53
N SER A 116 -14.10 8.35 -2.28
CA SER A 116 -14.74 7.24 -3.00
C SER A 116 -16.10 6.91 -2.36
N ASP A 117 -17.08 6.52 -3.18
CA ASP A 117 -18.37 5.99 -2.71
C ASP A 117 -18.25 4.53 -2.20
N ALA A 118 -17.07 3.92 -2.32
CA ALA A 118 -16.80 2.57 -1.87
C ALA A 118 -16.94 2.40 -0.35
N PHE A 119 -17.37 1.22 0.09
CA PHE A 119 -17.17 0.84 1.48
C PHE A 119 -15.68 0.61 1.75
N SER A 120 -15.08 1.43 2.62
CA SER A 120 -13.65 1.37 2.92
C SER A 120 -13.38 0.75 4.29
N ILE A 121 -12.40 -0.15 4.34
CA ILE A 121 -11.90 -0.82 5.54
C ILE A 121 -10.41 -0.50 5.65
N ALA A 122 -9.99 0.12 6.74
CA ALA A 122 -8.59 0.42 7.01
C ALA A 122 -8.08 -0.33 8.25
N GLY A 123 -6.82 -0.75 8.22
CA GLY A 123 -6.16 -1.33 9.39
C GLY A 123 -4.64 -1.30 9.29
N GLY A 124 -3.97 -1.53 10.43
CA GLY A 124 -2.51 -1.42 10.56
C GLY A 124 -2.07 -0.06 11.11
N GLY A 125 -1.04 -0.07 11.97
CA GLY A 125 -0.59 1.11 12.71
C GLY A 125 -0.25 2.31 11.81
N ASP A 126 0.54 2.07 10.75
CA ASP A 126 0.96 3.13 9.83
C ASP A 126 -0.20 3.68 8.99
N THR A 127 -1.16 2.82 8.62
CA THR A 127 -2.39 3.25 7.94
C THR A 127 -3.19 4.19 8.83
N LEU A 128 -3.34 3.87 10.11
CA LEU A 128 -4.06 4.71 11.07
C LEU A 128 -3.32 6.04 11.31
N ALA A 129 -1.99 6.01 11.37
CA ALA A 129 -1.18 7.21 11.46
C ALA A 129 -1.34 8.11 10.22
N ALA A 130 -1.38 7.53 9.02
CA ALA A 130 -1.64 8.26 7.79
C ALA A 130 -3.06 8.87 7.76
N ILE A 131 -4.08 8.09 8.14
CA ILE A 131 -5.47 8.56 8.27
C ILE A 131 -5.54 9.78 9.19
N ALA A 132 -4.92 9.69 10.37
CA ALA A 132 -4.92 10.77 11.35
C ALA A 132 -4.15 12.00 10.87
N LYS A 133 -3.00 11.78 10.23
CA LYS A 133 -2.19 12.86 9.66
C LYS A 133 -2.96 13.67 8.60
N TYR A 134 -3.76 13.01 7.77
CA TYR A 134 -4.50 13.66 6.70
C TYR A 134 -5.93 14.07 7.07
N GLY A 135 -6.37 13.77 8.30
CA GLY A 135 -7.66 14.18 8.84
C GLY A 135 -8.85 13.59 8.10
N ILE A 136 -8.76 12.31 7.71
CA ILE A 136 -9.80 11.61 6.94
C ILE A 136 -10.55 10.53 7.74
N GLU A 137 -10.49 10.58 9.07
CA GLU A 137 -11.08 9.57 9.96
C GLU A 137 -12.58 9.39 9.74
N LYS A 138 -13.30 10.46 9.42
CA LYS A 138 -14.77 10.46 9.31
C LYS A 138 -15.24 9.91 7.97
N GLU A 139 -14.34 9.85 7.00
CA GLU A 139 -14.57 9.43 5.63
C GLU A 139 -14.24 7.94 5.42
N ILE A 140 -13.61 7.27 6.39
CA ILE A 140 -13.34 5.84 6.34
C ILE A 140 -14.51 5.04 6.93
N GLY A 141 -15.01 4.05 6.18
CA GLY A 141 -16.19 3.26 6.56
C GLY A 141 -15.96 2.40 7.81
N TYR A 142 -14.77 1.81 7.96
CA TYR A 142 -14.38 1.04 9.13
C TYR A 142 -12.88 1.15 9.41
N ILE A 143 -12.51 1.51 10.64
CA ILE A 143 -11.11 1.57 11.09
C ILE A 143 -10.88 0.46 12.12
N SER A 144 -10.04 -0.51 11.76
CA SER A 144 -9.65 -1.59 12.65
C SER A 144 -8.48 -1.19 13.55
N THR A 145 -8.70 -1.25 14.86
CA THR A 145 -7.63 -1.16 15.87
C THR A 145 -7.15 -2.53 16.35
N GLY A 146 -7.52 -3.62 15.65
CA GLY A 146 -7.20 -5.00 16.03
C GLY A 146 -5.74 -5.42 15.79
N GLY A 147 -4.93 -4.58 15.16
CA GLY A 147 -3.52 -4.86 14.88
C GLY A 147 -3.33 -6.20 14.14
N GLY A 148 -2.60 -7.14 14.76
CA GLY A 148 -2.34 -8.46 14.18
C GLY A 148 -3.61 -9.29 13.93
N ALA A 149 -4.65 -9.17 14.78
CA ALA A 149 -5.89 -9.92 14.60
C ALA A 149 -6.61 -9.53 13.30
N PHE A 150 -6.50 -8.27 12.87
CA PHE A 150 -7.05 -7.81 11.61
C PHE A 150 -6.33 -8.46 10.41
N LEU A 151 -4.99 -8.53 10.47
CA LEU A 151 -4.17 -9.15 9.44
C LEU A 151 -4.44 -10.66 9.34
N GLU A 152 -4.51 -11.36 10.47
CA GLU A 152 -4.79 -12.81 10.48
C GLU A 152 -6.16 -13.14 9.85
N VAL A 153 -7.17 -12.31 10.08
CA VAL A 153 -8.48 -12.47 9.42
C VAL A 153 -8.38 -12.23 7.91
N LEU A 154 -7.64 -11.21 7.46
CA LEU A 154 -7.41 -10.96 6.03
C LEU A 154 -6.58 -12.04 5.35
N GLU A 155 -5.68 -12.69 6.09
CA GLU A 155 -4.95 -13.89 5.64
C GLU A 155 -5.84 -15.13 5.52
N GLY A 156 -7.12 -15.05 5.95
CA GLY A 156 -8.08 -16.14 5.91
C GLY A 156 -7.92 -17.15 7.05
N LYS A 157 -7.18 -16.81 8.12
CA LYS A 157 -7.04 -17.67 9.29
C LYS A 157 -8.29 -17.60 10.16
N THR A 158 -8.67 -18.73 10.74
CA THR A 158 -9.69 -18.77 11.80
C THR A 158 -9.05 -18.36 13.11
N LEU A 159 -9.50 -17.25 13.70
CA LEU A 159 -9.07 -16.85 15.03
C LEU A 159 -9.62 -17.83 16.09
N PRO A 160 -8.84 -18.23 17.12
CA PRO A 160 -9.32 -19.14 18.15
C PRO A 160 -10.60 -18.68 18.86
N ALA A 161 -10.76 -17.36 19.02
CA ALA A 161 -11.96 -16.77 19.60
C ALA A 161 -13.19 -16.92 18.69
N PHE A 162 -13.04 -16.85 17.37
CA PHE A 162 -14.14 -17.07 16.42
C PHE A 162 -14.55 -18.54 16.43
N GLU A 163 -13.57 -19.45 16.41
CA GLU A 163 -13.82 -20.89 16.44
C GLU A 163 -14.64 -21.31 17.66
N ILE A 164 -14.30 -20.83 18.86
CA ILE A 164 -15.04 -21.22 20.06
C ILE A 164 -16.47 -20.63 20.08
N LEU A 165 -16.65 -19.42 19.55
CA LEU A 165 -17.98 -18.80 19.44
C LEU A 165 -18.86 -19.53 18.42
N GLU A 166 -18.30 -19.92 17.28
CA GLU A 166 -18.99 -20.71 16.25
C GLU A 166 -19.41 -22.08 16.79
N LYS A 167 -18.50 -22.79 17.49
CA LYS A 167 -18.83 -24.07 18.13
C LYS A 167 -19.97 -23.94 19.12
N ARG A 168 -19.95 -22.91 19.97
CA ARG A 168 -21.02 -22.67 20.96
C ARG A 168 -22.35 -22.25 20.33
N ALA A 169 -22.33 -21.59 19.18
CA ALA A 169 -23.54 -21.27 18.43
C ALA A 169 -24.15 -22.51 17.75
N ALA A 170 -23.32 -23.49 17.37
CA ALA A 170 -23.76 -24.72 16.72
C ALA A 170 -24.35 -25.78 17.66
N GLY A 171 -24.10 -25.70 18.98
CA GLY A 171 -24.62 -26.62 20.00
C GLY A 171 -23.50 -27.34 20.75
#